data_AF-A0A0S6X2Z3-F1
#
_entry.id   AF-A0A0S6X2Z3-F1
#
_cell.length_a   1.000
_cell.length_b   1.000
_cell.length_c   1.000
_cell.angle_alpha   90.00
_cell.angle_beta   90.00
_cell.angle_gamma   90.00
#
_symmetry.space_group_name_H-M   'P 1'
#
loop_
_entity.id
_entity.type
_entity.pdbx_description
1 polymer ?
#
loop_
_entity_poly.entity_id
_entity_poly.type
_entity_poly.pdbx_seq_one_letter_code
_entity_poly.pdbx_strand_id
1 'polypeptide(L)'
;MAGRLKKKDYEAALAPLQEELVGMARWAKATGARIVVLFEGRDTAGKGGAIRAVSSYLNPRQCRTVALGPPSAREQGEWYFQRYVQHLPSTGEIVLFDRSWYNRAGVEKVMGYATSAQVEQFLAQAPAFERMLVDDGILLFKYWLTCDQEQQEERLRERLEDPLKRWKLSPVDLAARAKYEAYSKARAAMLEATHSRHAPWTLVDFNDQKLGRLTLIRNLLDRLPDTRVDPPEIVIEPLEKAPAVEEFRLIEPIPPYEVP
;
A
#
# COMPACT_ATOMS: atom_id res chain seq x y z
N MET A 1 7.40 -27.83 4.08
CA MET A 1 6.78 -26.55 4.50
C MET A 1 7.80 -25.80 5.33
N ALA A 2 8.51 -24.82 4.75
CA ALA A 2 9.40 -23.96 5.54
C ALA A 2 8.55 -23.24 6.60
N GLY A 3 8.97 -23.30 7.87
CA GLY A 3 8.18 -22.77 8.98
C GLY A 3 7.92 -21.27 8.83
N ARG A 4 6.69 -20.84 9.16
CA ARG A 4 6.29 -19.41 9.16
C ARG A 4 7.27 -18.58 9.99
N LEU A 5 7.67 -17.41 9.47
CA LEU A 5 8.64 -16.54 10.15
C LEU A 5 8.10 -16.08 11.51
N LYS A 6 8.89 -16.28 12.58
CA LYS A 6 8.50 -15.84 13.93
C LYS A 6 8.47 -14.31 14.00
N LYS A 7 7.67 -13.78 14.93
CA LYS A 7 7.46 -12.32 15.04
C LYS A 7 8.77 -11.57 15.33
N LYS A 8 9.57 -12.06 16.29
CA LYS A 8 10.86 -11.49 16.66
C LYS A 8 11.83 -11.43 15.47
N ASP A 9 11.94 -12.53 14.72
CA ASP A 9 12.84 -12.63 13.56
C ASP A 9 12.39 -11.68 12.44
N TYR A 10 11.08 -11.57 12.22
CA TYR A 10 10.51 -10.60 11.28
C TYR A 10 10.81 -9.15 11.67
N GLU A 11 10.62 -8.78 12.93
CA GLU A 11 10.88 -7.42 13.42
C GLU A 11 12.37 -7.06 13.29
N ALA A 12 13.26 -7.99 13.62
CA ALA A 12 14.70 -7.82 13.45
C ALA A 12 15.10 -7.64 11.97
N ALA A 13 14.49 -8.41 11.07
CA ALA A 13 14.75 -8.29 9.62
C ALA A 13 14.12 -7.04 8.99
N LEU A 14 13.01 -6.54 9.54
CA LEU A 14 12.31 -5.37 9.03
C LEU A 14 13.01 -4.06 9.42
N ALA A 15 13.63 -4.00 10.60
CA ALA A 15 14.30 -2.81 11.12
C ALA A 15 15.29 -2.13 10.14
N PRO A 16 16.27 -2.84 9.53
CA PRO A 16 17.18 -2.20 8.57
C PRO A 16 16.46 -1.72 7.31
N LEU A 17 15.44 -2.45 6.84
CA LEU A 17 14.65 -2.02 5.69
C LEU A 17 13.84 -0.76 5.98
N GLN A 18 13.39 -0.56 7.23
CA GLN A 18 12.69 0.65 7.65
C GLN A 18 13.62 1.86 7.67
N GLU A 19 14.88 1.68 8.06
CA GLU A 19 15.89 2.73 7.96
C GLU A 19 16.15 3.12 6.50
N GLU A 20 16.28 2.15 5.60
CA GLU A 20 16.40 2.39 4.16
C GLU A 20 15.17 3.09 3.58
N LEU A 21 13.96 2.75 4.03
CA LEU A 21 12.72 3.45 3.64
C LEU A 21 12.72 4.91 4.09
N VAL A 22 13.23 5.22 5.28
CA VAL A 22 13.41 6.60 5.74
C VAL A 22 14.46 7.31 4.88
N GLY A 23 15.54 6.63 4.49
CA GLY A 23 16.54 7.12 3.54
C GLY A 23 15.92 7.46 2.18
N MET A 24 15.13 6.54 1.60
CA MET A 24 14.35 6.76 0.39
C MET A 24 13.44 7.98 0.51
N ALA A 25 12.71 8.13 1.62
CA ALA A 25 11.84 9.27 1.81
C ALA A 25 12.63 10.58 1.89
N ARG A 26 13.76 10.61 2.60
CA ARG A 26 14.65 11.78 2.63
C ARG A 26 15.14 12.13 1.22
N TRP A 27 15.56 11.14 0.45
CA TRP A 27 15.98 11.31 -0.94
C TRP A 27 14.88 11.85 -1.82
N ALA A 28 13.67 11.31 -1.74
CA ALA A 28 12.53 11.79 -2.52
C ALA A 28 12.24 13.27 -2.19
N LYS A 29 12.29 13.66 -0.92
CA LYS A 29 12.12 15.05 -0.49
C LYS A 29 13.22 15.96 -1.04
N ALA A 30 14.48 15.52 -0.98
CA ALA A 30 15.62 16.33 -1.39
C ALA A 30 15.69 16.53 -2.91
N THR A 31 15.36 15.49 -3.67
CA THR A 31 15.42 15.50 -5.15
C THR A 31 14.12 15.93 -5.81
N GLY A 32 13.02 15.91 -5.06
CA GLY A 32 11.68 16.13 -5.59
C GLY A 32 11.07 14.91 -6.29
N ALA A 33 11.70 13.73 -6.21
CA ALA A 33 11.17 12.51 -6.80
C ALA A 33 9.76 12.18 -6.29
N ARG A 34 8.91 11.67 -7.18
CA ARG A 34 7.49 11.41 -6.92
C ARG A 34 7.25 9.91 -7.05
N ILE A 35 6.77 9.29 -5.98
CA ILE A 35 6.66 7.82 -5.91
C ILE A 35 5.19 7.42 -5.77
N VAL A 36 4.75 6.48 -6.61
CA VAL A 36 3.44 5.83 -6.51
C VAL A 36 3.63 4.33 -6.36
N VAL A 37 3.02 3.75 -5.32
CA VAL A 37 3.02 2.29 -5.12
C VAL A 37 1.58 1.80 -5.07
N LEU A 38 1.22 0.94 -6.02
CA LEU A 38 -0.09 0.27 -6.07
C LEU A 38 0.00 -1.07 -5.37
N PHE A 39 -0.85 -1.28 -4.37
CA PHE A 39 -1.00 -2.56 -3.68
C PHE A 39 -2.29 -3.22 -4.17
N GLU A 40 -2.15 -4.20 -5.05
CA GLU A 40 -3.24 -5.02 -5.55
C GLU A 40 -3.10 -6.47 -5.08
N GLY A 41 -4.20 -7.20 -5.19
CA GLY A 41 -4.29 -8.59 -4.76
C GLY A 41 -5.64 -8.92 -4.18
N ARG A 42 -5.87 -10.21 -3.98
CA ARG A 42 -7.14 -10.73 -3.45
C ARG A 42 -7.48 -10.15 -2.08
N ASP A 43 -8.74 -10.28 -1.70
CA ASP A 43 -9.16 -10.03 -0.33
C ASP A 43 -8.37 -10.96 0.61
N THR A 44 -7.97 -10.41 1.75
CA THR A 44 -7.08 -11.06 2.73
C THR A 44 -5.62 -11.30 2.32
N ALA A 45 -5.20 -10.93 1.10
CA ALA A 45 -3.82 -11.14 0.65
C ALA A 45 -2.76 -10.45 1.54
N GLY A 46 -3.10 -9.31 2.16
CA GLY A 46 -2.22 -8.62 3.12
C GLY A 46 -1.88 -7.18 2.79
N LYS A 47 -2.56 -6.55 1.82
CA LYS A 47 -2.35 -5.16 1.34
C LYS A 47 -2.12 -4.15 2.47
N GLY A 48 -3.09 -3.97 3.36
CA GLY A 48 -2.96 -3.03 4.48
C GLY A 48 -1.80 -3.33 5.44
N GLY A 49 -1.37 -4.59 5.56
CA GLY A 49 -0.17 -4.96 6.33
C GLY A 49 1.13 -4.58 5.61
N ALA A 50 1.17 -4.71 4.28
CA ALA A 50 2.29 -4.27 3.46
C ALA A 50 2.42 -2.74 3.43
N ILE A 51 1.30 -2.02 3.27
CA ILE A 51 1.27 -0.56 3.33
C ILE A 51 1.83 -0.07 4.67
N ARG A 52 1.36 -0.63 5.79
CA ARG A 52 1.89 -0.28 7.11
C ARG A 52 3.38 -0.59 7.24
N ALA A 53 3.84 -1.74 6.75
CA ALA A 53 5.26 -2.09 6.82
C ALA A 53 6.14 -1.07 6.06
N VAL A 54 5.64 -0.49 4.96
CA VAL A 54 6.29 0.59 4.22
C VAL A 54 6.17 1.94 4.94
N SER A 55 5.01 2.28 5.48
CA SER A 55 4.70 3.65 5.91
C SER A 55 4.97 3.95 7.39
N SER A 56 5.11 2.95 8.27
CA SER A 56 5.08 3.14 9.73
C SER A 56 6.07 4.17 10.29
N TYR A 57 7.25 4.32 9.67
CA TYR A 57 8.29 5.26 10.11
C TYR A 57 8.47 6.45 9.17
N LEU A 58 7.63 6.57 8.14
CA LEU A 58 7.70 7.68 7.19
C LEU A 58 6.90 8.86 7.71
N ASN A 59 7.33 10.08 7.35
CA ASN A 59 6.61 11.29 7.72
C ASN A 59 5.23 11.30 7.05
N PRO A 60 4.11 11.37 7.81
CA PRO A 60 2.76 11.31 7.25
C PRO A 60 2.39 12.51 6.38
N ARG A 61 3.14 13.62 6.46
CA ARG A 61 2.99 14.77 5.53
C ARG A 61 3.60 14.52 4.16
N GLN A 62 4.49 13.53 4.06
CA GLN A 62 5.20 13.17 2.82
C GLN A 62 4.67 11.87 2.23
N CYS A 63 4.35 10.90 3.08
CA CYS A 63 3.83 9.60 2.70
C CYS A 63 2.37 9.46 3.12
N ARG A 64 1.47 9.32 2.15
CA ARG A 64 0.03 9.14 2.41
C ARG A 64 -0.52 7.90 1.73
N THR A 65 -1.53 7.33 2.38
CA THR A 65 -2.28 6.19 1.83
C THR A 65 -3.59 6.66 1.20
N VAL A 66 -3.88 6.17 0.00
CA VAL A 66 -5.14 6.39 -0.72
C VAL A 66 -5.92 5.08 -0.70
N ALA A 67 -7.10 5.10 -0.08
CA ALA A 67 -7.98 3.94 0.04
C ALA A 67 -9.42 4.36 -0.31
N LEU A 68 -9.69 4.49 -1.61
CA LEU A 68 -11.00 4.98 -2.07
C LEU A 68 -12.08 3.92 -1.90
N GLY A 69 -13.24 4.36 -1.40
CA GLY A 69 -14.46 3.56 -1.40
C GLY A 69 -15.11 3.44 -2.79
N PRO A 70 -16.29 2.81 -2.85
CA PRO A 70 -17.11 2.78 -4.07
C PRO A 70 -17.31 4.18 -4.66
N PRO A 71 -17.32 4.34 -5.99
CA PRO A 71 -17.51 5.64 -6.62
C PRO A 71 -18.93 6.16 -6.35
N SER A 72 -19.02 7.45 -6.02
CA SER A 72 -20.27 8.21 -5.96
C SER A 72 -20.97 8.27 -7.33
N ALA A 73 -22.24 8.65 -7.36
CA ALA A 73 -23.00 8.79 -8.61
C ALA A 73 -22.32 9.76 -9.60
N ARG A 74 -21.68 10.82 -9.09
CA ARG A 74 -20.89 11.75 -9.92
C ARG A 74 -19.66 11.07 -10.49
N GLU A 75 -18.83 10.44 -9.65
CA GLU A 75 -17.60 9.75 -10.09
C GLU A 75 -17.88 8.62 -11.09
N GLN A 76 -19.07 8.00 -11.04
CA GLN A 76 -19.49 7.00 -12.04
C GLN A 76 -19.76 7.61 -13.43
N GLY A 77 -20.12 8.88 -13.50
CA GLY A 77 -20.30 9.64 -14.74
C GLY A 77 -19.02 10.34 -15.23
N GLU A 78 -17.97 10.36 -14.43
CA GLU A 78 -16.67 10.93 -14.79
C GLU A 78 -15.82 9.94 -15.61
N TRP A 79 -14.75 10.45 -16.21
CA TRP A 79 -13.73 9.56 -16.76
C TRP A 79 -13.12 8.73 -15.62
N TYR A 80 -13.00 7.41 -15.80
CA TYR A 80 -12.70 6.49 -14.71
C TYR A 80 -11.42 6.82 -13.92
N PHE A 81 -10.37 7.31 -14.59
CA PHE A 81 -9.11 7.66 -13.95
C PHE A 81 -9.17 9.00 -13.17
N GLN A 82 -10.16 9.86 -13.44
CA GLN A 82 -10.24 11.22 -12.91
C GLN A 82 -10.16 11.27 -11.38
N ARG A 83 -10.91 10.41 -10.69
CA ARG A 83 -10.89 10.32 -9.22
C ARG A 83 -9.51 9.91 -8.67
N TYR A 84 -8.75 9.13 -9.43
CA TYR A 84 -7.42 8.67 -9.01
C TYR A 84 -6.34 9.73 -9.28
N VAL A 85 -6.46 10.48 -10.38
CA VAL A 85 -5.53 11.57 -10.73
C VAL A 85 -5.45 12.61 -9.62
N GLN A 86 -6.57 12.92 -8.96
CA GLN A 86 -6.63 13.86 -7.82
C GLN A 86 -5.73 13.46 -6.64
N HIS A 87 -5.29 12.20 -6.58
CA HIS A 87 -4.49 11.66 -5.51
C HIS A 87 -3.04 11.35 -5.91
N LEU A 88 -2.61 11.69 -7.12
CA LEU A 88 -1.22 11.53 -7.54
C LEU A 88 -0.27 12.40 -6.71
N PRO A 89 1.02 12.01 -6.59
CA PRO A 89 2.00 12.74 -5.79
C PRO A 89 2.40 14.09 -6.41
N SER A 90 2.63 15.07 -5.55
CA SER A 90 3.45 16.25 -5.84
C SER A 90 4.94 16.00 -5.53
N THR A 91 5.79 16.97 -5.81
CA THR A 91 7.25 16.94 -5.60
C THR A 91 7.63 16.39 -4.22
N GLY A 92 8.41 15.30 -4.21
CA GLY A 92 8.88 14.64 -2.99
C GLY A 92 7.85 13.79 -2.25
N GLU A 93 6.61 13.68 -2.74
CA GLU A 93 5.57 12.87 -2.12
C GLU A 93 5.66 11.38 -2.50
N ILE A 94 5.23 10.54 -1.55
CA ILE A 94 5.06 9.11 -1.70
C ILE A 94 3.58 8.79 -1.50
N VAL A 95 2.96 8.17 -2.50
CA VAL A 95 1.54 7.80 -2.45
C VAL A 95 1.39 6.30 -2.54
N LEU A 96 0.79 5.72 -1.50
CA LEU A 96 0.51 4.29 -1.39
C LEU A 96 -0.98 4.05 -1.66
N PHE A 97 -1.31 3.32 -2.72
CA PHE A 97 -2.69 3.01 -3.09
C PHE A 97 -3.10 1.63 -2.51
N ASP A 98 -4.01 1.61 -1.53
CA ASP A 98 -4.70 0.39 -1.08
C ASP A 98 -5.85 0.10 -2.04
N ARG A 99 -5.55 -0.73 -3.04
CA ARG A 99 -6.25 -0.75 -4.34
C ARG A 99 -6.11 0.54 -5.11
N SER A 100 -6.41 0.47 -6.40
CA SER A 100 -6.13 1.52 -7.38
C SER A 100 -7.19 1.55 -8.48
N TRP A 101 -6.85 2.17 -9.61
CA TRP A 101 -7.64 2.07 -10.85
C TRP A 101 -7.80 0.61 -11.32
N TYR A 102 -7.00 -0.33 -10.85
CA TYR A 102 -7.18 -1.75 -11.16
C TYR A 102 -8.41 -2.41 -10.52
N ASN A 103 -9.18 -1.69 -9.70
CA ASN A 103 -10.52 -2.14 -9.29
C ASN A 103 -11.39 -2.55 -10.50
N ARG A 104 -11.30 -1.83 -11.63
CA ARG A 104 -12.05 -2.15 -12.86
C ARG A 104 -11.72 -3.53 -13.43
N ALA A 105 -10.44 -3.89 -13.45
CA ALA A 105 -9.99 -5.18 -13.97
C ALA A 105 -10.14 -6.34 -12.95
N GLY A 106 -10.39 -6.03 -11.69
CA GLY A 106 -10.57 -7.01 -10.61
C GLY A 106 -12.02 -7.10 -10.14
N VAL A 107 -12.31 -6.42 -9.03
CA VAL A 107 -13.60 -6.52 -8.32
C VAL A 107 -14.78 -6.07 -9.18
N GLU A 108 -14.66 -4.98 -9.94
CA GLU A 108 -15.79 -4.48 -10.74
C GLU A 108 -16.15 -5.47 -11.85
N LYS A 109 -15.15 -6.07 -12.52
CA LYS A 109 -15.36 -7.12 -13.53
C LYS A 109 -16.04 -8.35 -12.93
N VAL A 110 -15.53 -8.88 -11.82
CA VAL A 110 -15.97 -10.17 -11.25
C VAL A 110 -17.32 -10.05 -10.52
N MET A 111 -17.59 -8.87 -9.95
CA MET A 111 -18.84 -8.60 -9.23
C MET A 111 -19.92 -7.97 -10.12
N GLY A 112 -19.60 -7.59 -11.36
CA GLY A 112 -20.55 -7.02 -12.31
C GLY A 112 -20.86 -5.55 -12.06
N TYR A 113 -19.93 -4.81 -11.46
CA TYR A 113 -20.05 -3.35 -11.25
C TYR A 113 -19.58 -2.53 -12.45
N ALA A 114 -18.97 -3.18 -13.45
CA ALA A 114 -18.62 -2.59 -14.73
C ALA A 114 -19.06 -3.51 -15.88
N THR A 115 -19.46 -2.92 -17.00
CA THR A 115 -19.79 -3.67 -18.22
C THR A 115 -18.53 -4.22 -18.88
N SER A 116 -18.64 -5.29 -19.69
CA SER A 116 -17.51 -5.84 -20.44
C SER A 116 -16.80 -4.77 -21.27
N ALA A 117 -17.56 -3.89 -21.93
CA ALA A 117 -17.02 -2.78 -22.72
C ALA A 117 -16.20 -1.79 -21.87
N GLN A 118 -16.67 -1.45 -20.66
CA GLN A 118 -15.91 -0.58 -19.74
C GLN A 118 -14.61 -1.24 -19.27
N VAL A 119 -14.63 -2.55 -19.03
CA VAL A 119 -13.44 -3.32 -18.63
C VAL A 119 -12.43 -3.40 -19.77
N GLU A 120 -12.87 -3.71 -21.00
CA GLU A 120 -12.02 -3.74 -22.19
C GLU A 120 -11.40 -2.37 -22.47
N GLN A 121 -12.21 -1.30 -22.40
CA GLN A 121 -11.73 0.07 -22.54
C GLN A 121 -10.69 0.41 -21.46
N PHE A 122 -10.92 0.02 -20.21
CA PHE A 122 -9.95 0.22 -19.14
C PHE A 122 -8.62 -0.50 -19.41
N LEU A 123 -8.67 -1.77 -19.82
CA LEU A 123 -7.47 -2.56 -20.11
C LEU A 123 -6.66 -1.98 -21.27
N ALA A 124 -7.33 -1.36 -22.25
CA ALA A 124 -6.65 -0.63 -23.32
C ALA A 124 -6.09 0.73 -22.86
N GLN A 125 -6.78 1.45 -21.98
CA GLN A 125 -6.37 2.78 -21.52
C GLN A 125 -5.31 2.77 -20.43
N ALA A 126 -5.32 1.80 -19.51
CA ALA A 126 -4.43 1.78 -18.35
C ALA A 126 -2.93 1.84 -18.72
N PRO A 127 -2.42 1.09 -19.71
CA PRO A 127 -1.02 1.22 -20.11
C PRO A 127 -0.66 2.60 -20.65
N ALA A 128 -1.56 3.24 -21.40
CA ALA A 128 -1.34 4.58 -21.92
C ALA A 128 -1.33 5.63 -20.79
N PHE A 129 -2.29 5.52 -19.86
CA PHE A 129 -2.34 6.37 -18.67
C PHE A 129 -1.06 6.25 -17.84
N GLU A 130 -0.62 5.03 -17.55
CA GLU A 130 0.59 4.78 -16.76
C GLU A 130 1.86 5.25 -17.47
N ARG A 131 1.93 5.12 -18.80
CA ARG A 131 3.02 5.69 -19.58
C ARG A 131 3.11 7.20 -19.42
N MET A 132 1.98 7.93 -19.45
CA MET A 132 1.99 9.38 -19.22
C MET A 132 2.56 9.73 -17.84
N LEU A 133 2.24 8.94 -16.80
CA LEU A 133 2.77 9.17 -15.45
C LEU A 133 4.29 8.94 -15.40
N VAL A 134 4.75 7.84 -15.99
CA VAL A 134 6.18 7.47 -15.99
C VAL A 134 7.00 8.43 -16.84
N ASP A 135 6.51 8.84 -18.01
CA ASP A 135 7.17 9.79 -18.90
C ASP A 135 7.28 11.19 -18.24
N ASP A 136 6.31 11.57 -17.41
CA ASP A 136 6.36 12.79 -16.57
C ASP A 136 7.38 12.67 -15.42
N GLY A 137 7.86 11.47 -15.09
CA GLY A 137 8.86 11.23 -14.06
C GLY A 137 8.30 10.69 -12.73
N ILE A 138 7.06 10.20 -12.71
CA ILE A 138 6.53 9.46 -11.55
C ILE A 138 7.13 8.06 -11.54
N LEU A 139 7.73 7.68 -10.41
CA LEU A 139 8.22 6.33 -10.16
C LEU A 139 7.03 5.44 -9.75
N LEU A 140 6.50 4.70 -10.72
CA LEU A 140 5.33 3.84 -10.55
C LEU A 140 5.71 2.38 -10.26
N PHE A 141 5.26 1.88 -9.12
CA PHE A 141 5.45 0.49 -8.68
C PHE A 141 4.09 -0.20 -8.56
N LYS A 142 3.92 -1.36 -9.22
CA LYS A 142 2.66 -2.12 -9.20
C LYS A 142 2.89 -3.50 -8.60
N TYR A 143 2.35 -3.74 -7.40
CA TYR A 143 2.49 -5.01 -6.71
C TYR A 143 1.19 -5.80 -6.72
N TRP A 144 1.26 -7.07 -7.12
CA TRP A 144 0.21 -8.05 -6.92
C TRP A 144 0.61 -9.02 -5.82
N LEU A 145 -0.07 -8.95 -4.67
CA LEU A 145 0.16 -9.84 -3.54
C LEU A 145 -0.56 -11.16 -3.80
N THR A 146 0.20 -12.22 -4.09
CA THR A 146 -0.35 -13.56 -4.33
C THR A 146 -0.65 -14.26 -3.02
N CYS A 147 -1.78 -14.97 -2.98
CA CYS A 147 -2.21 -15.74 -1.83
C CYS A 147 -3.00 -16.92 -2.39
N ASP A 148 -2.62 -18.12 -1.95
CA ASP A 148 -3.35 -19.33 -2.32
C ASP A 148 -4.72 -19.34 -1.63
N GLN A 149 -5.66 -20.08 -2.22
CA GLN A 149 -7.03 -20.13 -1.70
C GLN A 149 -7.07 -20.69 -0.28
N GLU A 150 -6.28 -21.71 0.02
CA GLU A 150 -6.18 -22.27 1.38
C GLU A 150 -5.81 -21.20 2.41
N GLN A 151 -4.87 -20.32 2.08
CA GLN A 151 -4.42 -19.27 3.02
C GLN A 151 -5.43 -18.12 3.10
N GLN A 152 -6.16 -17.87 2.02
CA GLN A 152 -7.30 -16.96 2.04
C GLN A 152 -8.40 -17.47 3.00
N GLU A 153 -8.73 -18.76 2.94
CA GLU A 153 -9.71 -19.41 3.81
C GLU A 153 -9.34 -19.36 5.29
N GLU A 154 -8.10 -19.70 5.62
CA GLU A 154 -7.56 -19.62 6.99
C GLU A 154 -7.71 -18.19 7.54
N ARG A 155 -7.31 -17.18 6.77
CA ARG A 155 -7.36 -15.77 7.19
C ARG A 155 -8.78 -15.23 7.32
N LEU A 156 -9.72 -15.71 6.50
CA LEU A 156 -11.13 -15.35 6.64
C LEU A 156 -11.69 -15.89 7.97
N ARG A 157 -11.33 -17.13 8.34
CA ARG A 157 -11.71 -17.74 9.63
C ARG A 157 -11.09 -16.97 10.80
N GLU A 158 -9.79 -16.69 10.77
CA GLU A 158 -9.13 -15.90 11.80
C GLU A 158 -9.78 -14.52 12.01
N ARG A 159 -10.19 -13.84 10.92
CA ARG A 159 -10.87 -12.54 11.00
C ARG A 159 -12.26 -12.63 11.60
N LEU A 160 -12.95 -13.76 11.39
CA LEU A 160 -14.28 -14.00 11.94
C LEU A 160 -14.21 -14.20 13.47
N GLU A 161 -13.16 -14.89 13.93
CA GLU A 161 -12.92 -15.22 15.33
C GLU A 161 -12.31 -14.05 16.13
N ASP A 162 -11.50 -13.19 15.49
CA ASP A 162 -10.82 -12.05 16.12
C ASP A 162 -11.68 -10.76 16.10
N PRO A 163 -12.16 -10.26 17.27
CA PRO A 163 -12.97 -9.05 17.34
C PRO A 163 -12.30 -7.80 16.76
N LEU A 164 -10.97 -7.70 16.83
CA LEU A 164 -10.20 -6.56 16.32
C LEU A 164 -10.05 -6.58 14.79
N LYS A 165 -10.38 -7.71 14.15
CA LYS A 165 -10.29 -7.90 12.69
C LYS A 165 -11.63 -8.11 12.02
N ARG A 166 -12.70 -8.35 12.78
CA ARG A 166 -14.04 -8.66 12.25
C ARG A 166 -14.58 -7.59 11.31
N TRP A 167 -14.27 -6.32 11.57
CA TRP A 167 -14.64 -5.19 10.68
C TRP A 167 -14.05 -5.29 9.27
N LYS A 168 -13.02 -6.13 9.05
CA LYS A 168 -12.39 -6.36 7.74
C LYS A 168 -13.13 -7.41 6.89
N LEU A 169 -14.30 -7.86 7.31
CA LEU A 169 -15.16 -8.77 6.56
C LEU A 169 -16.38 -8.00 6.06
N SER A 170 -16.56 -7.98 4.75
CA SER A 170 -17.73 -7.43 4.08
C SER A 170 -18.53 -8.53 3.37
N PRO A 171 -19.81 -8.27 3.03
CA PRO A 171 -20.59 -9.19 2.19
C PRO A 171 -19.93 -9.48 0.83
N VAL A 172 -19.20 -8.50 0.29
CA VAL A 172 -18.44 -8.65 -0.96
C VAL A 172 -17.30 -9.65 -0.80
N ASP A 173 -16.58 -9.63 0.33
CA ASP A 173 -15.49 -10.59 0.60
C ASP A 173 -16.02 -12.04 0.65
N LEU A 174 -17.19 -12.24 1.25
CA LEU A 174 -17.84 -13.57 1.32
C LEU A 174 -18.31 -14.05 -0.05
N ALA A 175 -18.86 -13.16 -0.88
CA ALA A 175 -19.22 -13.48 -2.25
C ALA A 175 -18.00 -13.74 -3.14
N ALA A 176 -16.90 -13.02 -2.91
CA ALA A 176 -15.64 -13.17 -3.66
C ALA A 176 -14.99 -14.54 -3.42
N ARG A 177 -15.18 -15.13 -2.25
CA ARG A 177 -14.73 -16.49 -1.88
C ARG A 177 -15.16 -17.55 -2.89
N ALA A 178 -16.44 -17.54 -3.29
CA ALA A 178 -17.00 -18.49 -4.27
C ALA A 178 -16.57 -18.20 -5.72
N LYS A 179 -15.94 -17.04 -5.98
CA LYS A 179 -15.53 -16.58 -7.31
C LYS A 179 -14.01 -16.64 -7.52
N TYR A 180 -13.31 -17.52 -6.80
CA TYR A 180 -11.84 -17.59 -6.81
C TYR A 180 -11.26 -17.70 -8.23
N GLU A 181 -11.81 -18.60 -9.05
CA GLU A 181 -11.40 -18.79 -10.44
C GLU A 181 -11.70 -17.59 -11.34
N ALA A 182 -12.84 -16.93 -11.16
CA ALA A 182 -13.19 -15.74 -11.93
C ALA A 182 -12.18 -14.61 -11.67
N TYR A 183 -11.78 -14.42 -10.40
CA TYR A 183 -10.67 -13.53 -10.04
C TYR A 183 -9.32 -13.99 -10.59
N SER A 184 -9.04 -15.30 -10.69
CA SER A 184 -7.81 -15.81 -11.32
C SER A 184 -7.74 -15.41 -12.79
N LYS A 185 -8.84 -15.59 -13.53
CA LYS A 185 -8.99 -15.22 -14.94
C LYS A 185 -8.89 -13.70 -15.12
N ALA A 186 -9.55 -12.92 -14.25
CA ALA A 186 -9.50 -11.46 -14.27
C ALA A 186 -8.07 -10.94 -14.05
N ARG A 187 -7.36 -11.46 -13.04
CA ARG A 187 -5.94 -11.16 -12.80
C ARG A 187 -5.08 -11.51 -14.01
N ALA A 188 -5.23 -12.69 -14.60
CA ALA A 188 -4.42 -13.11 -15.75
C ALA A 188 -4.56 -12.13 -16.92
N ALA A 189 -5.81 -11.79 -17.29
CA ALA A 189 -6.09 -10.81 -18.33
C ALA A 189 -5.55 -9.40 -18.01
N MET A 190 -5.64 -8.98 -16.74
CA MET A 190 -5.08 -7.70 -16.28
C MET A 190 -3.56 -7.67 -16.44
N LEU A 191 -2.86 -8.71 -15.99
CA LEU A 191 -1.40 -8.80 -16.10
C LEU A 191 -0.96 -8.84 -17.55
N GLU A 192 -1.63 -9.63 -18.39
CA GLU A 192 -1.33 -9.72 -19.83
C GLU A 192 -1.49 -8.37 -20.55
N ALA A 193 -2.59 -7.66 -20.29
CA ALA A 193 -2.86 -6.39 -20.95
C ALA A 193 -2.00 -5.22 -20.43
N THR A 194 -1.51 -5.29 -19.19
CA THR A 194 -0.94 -4.10 -18.51
C THR A 194 0.43 -4.29 -17.87
N HIS A 195 1.04 -5.46 -17.99
CA HIS A 195 2.46 -5.63 -17.69
C HIS A 195 3.29 -5.08 -18.86
N SER A 196 4.18 -4.14 -18.58
CA SER A 196 5.01 -3.51 -19.61
C SER A 196 6.39 -3.14 -19.06
N ARG A 197 7.34 -2.85 -19.95
CA ARG A 197 8.70 -2.41 -19.54
C ARG A 197 8.69 -1.10 -18.74
N HIS A 198 7.80 -0.17 -19.07
CA HIS A 198 7.74 1.14 -18.43
C HIS A 198 6.94 1.12 -17.11
N ALA A 199 5.94 0.23 -17.01
CA ALA A 199 5.14 0.04 -15.80
C ALA A 199 4.96 -1.46 -15.51
N PRO A 200 5.99 -2.16 -15.00
CA PRO A 200 5.93 -3.60 -14.79
C PRO A 200 5.09 -3.95 -13.58
N TRP A 201 4.33 -5.03 -13.70
CA TRP A 201 3.75 -5.74 -12.56
C TRP A 201 4.80 -6.58 -11.84
N THR A 202 4.77 -6.56 -10.51
CA THR A 202 5.59 -7.41 -9.65
C THR A 202 4.69 -8.28 -8.78
N LEU A 203 4.81 -9.60 -8.94
CA LEU A 203 4.09 -10.56 -8.10
C LEU A 203 4.94 -10.89 -6.88
N VAL A 204 4.33 -10.88 -5.71
CA VAL A 204 5.01 -11.22 -4.44
C VAL A 204 4.22 -12.28 -3.71
N ASP A 205 4.89 -13.37 -3.34
CA ASP A 205 4.29 -14.43 -2.52
C ASP A 205 3.98 -13.91 -1.12
N PHE A 206 2.70 -13.88 -0.78
CA PHE A 206 2.18 -13.44 0.49
C PHE A 206 1.52 -14.59 1.27
N ASN A 207 1.76 -15.85 0.93
CA ASN A 207 1.34 -17.01 1.74
C ASN A 207 1.92 -16.93 3.17
N ASP A 208 3.19 -16.54 3.31
CA ASP A 208 3.73 -15.96 4.55
C ASP A 208 3.73 -14.43 4.43
N GLN A 209 2.80 -13.76 5.11
CA GLN A 209 2.68 -12.31 5.03
C GLN A 209 3.90 -11.55 5.58
N LYS A 210 4.65 -12.11 6.53
CA LYS A 210 5.83 -11.44 7.09
C LYS A 210 6.96 -11.45 6.07
N LEU A 211 7.23 -12.63 5.51
CA LEU A 211 8.23 -12.77 4.46
C LEU A 211 7.83 -11.95 3.22
N GLY A 212 6.57 -12.01 2.78
CA GLY A 212 6.07 -11.22 1.66
C GLY A 212 6.28 -9.71 1.83
N ARG A 213 6.13 -9.18 3.05
CA ARG A 213 6.43 -7.76 3.35
C ARG A 213 7.91 -7.44 3.21
N LEU A 214 8.80 -8.26 3.77
CA LEU A 214 10.25 -8.09 3.64
C LEU A 214 10.67 -8.12 2.16
N THR A 215 10.18 -9.11 1.42
CA THR A 215 10.44 -9.28 -0.01
C THR A 215 9.96 -8.08 -0.83
N LEU A 216 8.74 -7.60 -0.56
CA LEU A 216 8.20 -6.42 -1.25
C LEU A 216 9.03 -5.17 -0.98
N ILE A 217 9.36 -4.90 0.29
CA ILE A 217 10.13 -3.70 0.66
C ILE A 217 11.53 -3.74 0.05
N ARG A 218 12.23 -4.88 0.15
CA ARG A 218 13.54 -5.04 -0.48
C ARG A 218 13.47 -4.80 -1.98
N ASN A 219 12.48 -5.39 -2.67
CA ASN A 219 12.29 -5.17 -4.11
C ASN A 219 11.98 -3.70 -4.46
N LEU A 220 11.20 -3.01 -3.64
CA LEU A 220 10.91 -1.59 -3.85
C LEU A 220 12.19 -0.76 -3.76
N LEU A 221 13.00 -0.99 -2.72
CA LEU A 221 14.26 -0.30 -2.48
C LEU A 221 15.29 -0.59 -3.59
N ASP A 222 15.42 -1.84 -4.03
CA ASP A 222 16.38 -2.25 -5.07
C ASP A 222 16.09 -1.68 -6.46
N ARG A 223 14.85 -1.26 -6.70
CA ARG A 223 14.43 -0.69 -7.99
C ARG A 223 14.58 0.83 -8.04
N LEU A 224 14.94 1.45 -6.94
CA LEU A 224 15.24 2.88 -6.88
C LEU A 224 16.72 3.11 -7.24
N PRO A 225 17.08 4.32 -7.68
CA PRO A 225 18.50 4.68 -7.81
C PRO A 225 19.16 4.71 -6.42
N ASP A 226 20.45 5.04 -6.36
CA ASP A 226 21.08 5.34 -5.08
C ASP A 226 20.31 6.48 -4.37
N THR A 227 19.77 6.15 -3.21
CA THR A 227 18.93 7.05 -2.39
C THR A 227 19.71 7.63 -1.22
N ARG A 228 21.04 7.48 -1.17
CA ARG A 228 21.83 8.05 -0.09
C ARG A 228 21.78 9.57 -0.12
N VAL A 229 21.18 10.13 0.93
CA VAL A 229 21.23 11.56 1.25
C VAL A 229 21.62 11.66 2.72
N ASP A 230 22.79 12.27 2.96
CA ASP A 230 23.25 12.48 4.33
C ASP A 230 22.25 13.41 5.05
N PRO A 231 21.84 13.06 6.28
CA PRO A 231 20.95 13.92 7.04
C PRO A 231 21.63 15.27 7.31
N PRO A 232 20.88 16.38 7.34
CA PRO A 232 21.46 17.65 7.76
C PRO A 232 22.02 17.51 9.17
N GLU A 233 23.16 18.13 9.42
CA GLU A 233 23.74 18.21 10.75
C GLU A 233 22.80 19.05 11.64
N ILE A 234 22.35 18.47 12.74
CA ILE A 234 21.51 19.16 13.73
C ILE A 234 22.31 19.26 15.02
N VAL A 235 22.68 20.47 15.39
CA VAL A 235 23.31 20.76 16.68
C VAL A 235 22.22 21.13 17.67
N ILE A 236 22.10 20.34 18.75
CA ILE A 236 21.24 20.69 19.89
C ILE A 236 22.12 21.46 20.87
N GLU A 237 21.95 22.77 20.92
CA GLU A 237 22.65 23.61 21.88
C GLU A 237 22.13 23.35 23.31
N PRO A 238 22.99 23.40 24.33
CA PRO A 238 22.55 23.32 25.72
C PRO A 238 21.55 24.44 26.03
N LEU A 239 20.52 24.13 26.82
CA LEU A 239 19.59 25.15 27.30
C LEU A 239 20.34 26.15 28.20
N GLU A 240 20.09 27.45 28.01
CA GLU A 240 20.61 28.50 28.90
C GLU A 240 20.10 28.37 30.34
N LYS A 241 18.96 27.70 30.52
CA LYS A 241 18.31 27.46 31.81
C LYS A 241 18.06 25.97 32.00
N ALA A 242 17.93 25.55 33.26
CA ALA A 242 17.47 24.21 33.56
C ALA A 242 16.11 23.92 32.88
N PRO A 243 15.87 22.68 32.43
CA PRO A 243 14.57 22.27 31.91
C PRO A 243 13.45 22.64 32.89
N ALA A 244 12.42 23.33 32.40
CA ALA A 244 11.25 23.67 33.20
C ALA A 244 10.37 22.44 33.44
N VAL A 245 9.68 22.42 34.58
CA VAL A 245 8.61 21.46 34.86
C VAL A 245 7.29 22.10 34.47
N GLU A 246 6.47 21.39 33.72
CA GLU A 246 5.15 21.88 33.30
C GLU A 246 4.20 21.93 34.51
N GLU A 247 3.59 23.09 34.75
CA GLU A 247 2.64 23.30 35.86
C GLU A 247 1.25 23.65 35.31
N PHE A 248 0.22 22.93 35.76
CA PHE A 248 -1.16 23.17 35.34
C PHE A 248 -2.00 23.69 36.51
N ARG A 249 -2.44 24.96 36.43
CA ARG A 249 -3.17 25.62 37.53
C ARG A 249 -4.70 25.53 37.42
N LEU A 250 -5.23 25.28 36.22
CA LEU A 250 -6.67 25.31 35.95
C LEU A 250 -7.25 23.93 35.65
N ILE A 251 -6.49 23.05 35.00
CA ILE A 251 -6.93 21.73 34.57
C ILE A 251 -5.76 20.78 34.75
N GLU A 252 -5.93 19.75 35.58
CA GLU A 252 -4.89 18.74 35.78
C GLU A 252 -4.84 17.73 34.62
N PRO A 253 -3.67 17.16 34.30
CA PRO A 253 -3.57 16.00 33.41
C PRO A 253 -4.41 14.83 33.93
N ILE A 254 -5.02 14.07 33.02
CA ILE A 254 -5.73 12.85 33.41
C ILE A 254 -4.77 11.83 34.04
N PRO A 255 -5.24 10.99 34.98
CA PRO A 255 -4.41 9.94 35.57
C PRO A 255 -3.80 9.01 34.51
N PRO A 256 -2.56 8.54 34.70
CA PRO A 256 -1.97 7.54 33.83
C PRO A 256 -2.83 6.28 33.75
N TYR A 257 -2.87 5.67 32.57
CA TYR A 257 -3.45 4.34 32.41
C TYR A 257 -2.57 3.31 33.15
N GLU A 258 -3.15 2.57 34.09
CA GLU A 258 -2.47 1.50 34.81
C GLU A 258 -2.26 0.30 33.89
N VAL A 259 -1.00 -0.08 33.67
CA VAL A 259 -0.65 -1.27 32.88
C VAL A 259 -0.63 -2.48 33.82
N PRO A 260 -1.55 -3.46 33.66
CA PRO A 260 -1.59 -4.68 34.46
C PRO A 260 -0.46 -5.66 34.14
#